data_AF-A0A8X8X0V8-F1
#
_entry.id   AF-A0A8X8X0V8-F1
#
_cell.length_a   1.000
_cell.length_b   1.000
_cell.length_c   1.000
_cell.angle_alpha   90.00
_cell.angle_beta   90.00
_cell.angle_gamma   90.00
#
_symmetry.space_group_name_H-M   'P 1'
#
loop_
_entity.id
_entity.type
_entity.pdbx_description
1 polymer ?
#
loop_
_entity_poly.entity_id
_entity_poly.type
_entity_poly.pdbx_seq_one_letter_code
_entity_poly.pdbx_strand_id
1 'polypeptide(L)'
;MGFRVSILLLFLLVTFLSSSAQACSEEESSLPELSLRLSSSFSKSLANLQKEINYTFNGVGLLRRAMTHSSYSEENNKALGVLGESVIETSVALQSLRRDVDISAKDLNLAISEASKVEGSCNADGIRLGLQNVVRVATNTDVTAPSVVCGAFRALFGAIAIDAGSSDEAGEVYGKIRAGVRSAVTM
;
A
#
# COMPACT_ATOMS: atom_id res chain seq x y z
N MET A 1 7.36 18.42 -80.69
CA MET A 1 6.12 17.97 -80.04
C MET A 1 5.67 19.03 -79.03
N GLY A 2 4.53 19.67 -79.30
CA GLY A 2 3.57 20.22 -78.32
C GLY A 2 3.95 21.33 -77.34
N PHE A 3 3.61 22.58 -77.69
CA PHE A 3 3.46 23.76 -76.83
C PHE A 3 1.99 23.87 -76.33
N ARG A 4 1.73 24.63 -75.24
CA ARG A 4 0.50 25.41 -74.81
C ARG A 4 0.08 25.13 -73.35
N VAL A 5 0.11 26.06 -72.37
CA VAL A 5 -0.62 27.35 -72.13
C VAL A 5 -2.04 27.18 -71.55
N SER A 6 -2.39 28.07 -70.60
CA SER A 6 -3.70 28.44 -69.96
C SER A 6 -3.91 27.86 -68.55
N ILE A 7 -3.92 28.60 -67.42
CA ILE A 7 -4.54 29.89 -66.99
C ILE A 7 -6.08 29.92 -67.14
N LEU A 8 -6.70 30.34 -66.02
CA LEU A 8 -8.07 30.82 -65.76
C LEU A 8 -9.03 29.80 -65.10
N LEU A 9 -9.36 29.97 -63.82
CA LEU A 9 -10.37 30.88 -63.20
C LEU A 9 -11.76 30.23 -63.20
N LEU A 10 -12.32 29.96 -62.01
CA LEU A 10 -13.60 30.54 -61.59
C LEU A 10 -13.97 30.15 -60.14
N PHE A 11 -14.00 31.17 -59.28
CA PHE A 11 -15.03 31.49 -58.30
C PHE A 11 -16.04 30.41 -57.88
N LEU A 12 -16.24 30.28 -56.57
CA LEU A 12 -17.49 30.76 -55.96
C LEU A 12 -17.36 30.94 -54.43
N LEU A 13 -17.47 32.22 -54.05
CA LEU A 13 -17.81 32.73 -52.74
C LEU A 13 -19.16 32.15 -52.28
N VAL A 14 -19.24 31.64 -51.05
CA VAL A 14 -20.44 31.78 -50.22
C VAL A 14 -20.00 32.17 -48.82
N THR A 15 -19.89 33.48 -48.60
CA THR A 15 -20.14 34.07 -47.28
C THR A 15 -21.64 34.10 -47.08
N PHE A 16 -22.17 33.62 -45.94
CA PHE A 16 -22.93 34.48 -45.02
C PHE A 16 -23.61 33.74 -43.85
N LEU A 17 -23.47 34.40 -42.67
CA LEU A 17 -24.46 34.60 -41.60
C LEU A 17 -24.79 33.48 -40.58
N SER A 18 -24.47 33.85 -39.33
CA SER A 18 -25.29 33.70 -38.11
C SER A 18 -25.23 32.38 -37.33
N SER A 19 -24.64 32.41 -36.13
CA SER A 19 -25.48 32.45 -34.92
C SER A 19 -24.66 32.80 -33.68
N SER A 20 -25.22 33.71 -32.89
CA SER A 20 -24.79 34.11 -31.57
C SER A 20 -25.02 33.03 -30.51
N ALA A 21 -24.19 33.09 -29.47
CA ALA A 21 -24.42 32.61 -28.11
C ALA A 21 -24.43 31.09 -27.86
N GLN A 22 -23.33 30.59 -27.30
CA GLN A 22 -23.42 29.79 -26.08
C GLN A 22 -22.14 30.02 -25.26
N ALA A 23 -22.31 30.60 -24.07
CA ALA A 23 -21.31 30.53 -23.03
C ALA A 23 -21.13 29.05 -22.69
N CYS A 24 -19.99 28.48 -23.07
CA CYS A 24 -19.56 27.20 -22.50
C CYS A 24 -19.09 27.49 -21.09
N SER A 25 -19.86 27.02 -20.12
CA SER A 25 -19.45 26.87 -18.73
C SER A 25 -18.07 26.21 -18.68
N GLU A 26 -17.13 26.88 -18.01
CA GLU A 26 -15.91 26.26 -17.50
C GLU A 26 -16.35 25.19 -16.49
N GLU A 27 -16.44 23.95 -16.95
CA GLU A 27 -16.45 22.80 -16.04
C GLU A 27 -15.00 22.64 -15.56
N GLU A 28 -14.66 23.45 -14.56
CA GLU A 28 -13.37 23.40 -13.86
C GLU A 28 -13.28 22.05 -13.14
N SER A 29 -12.72 21.08 -13.86
CA SER A 29 -12.39 19.74 -13.39
C SER A 29 -11.54 19.84 -12.11
N SER A 30 -12.19 19.62 -10.96
CA SER A 30 -11.59 19.54 -9.62
C SER A 30 -10.74 18.27 -9.38
N LEU A 31 -10.54 17.45 -10.42
CA LEU A 31 -9.80 16.19 -10.38
C LEU A 31 -8.30 16.32 -10.09
N PRO A 32 -7.56 17.34 -10.59
CA PRO A 32 -6.13 17.48 -10.30
C PRO A 32 -5.90 17.81 -8.82
N GLU A 33 -6.71 18.71 -8.24
CA GLU A 33 -6.53 19.15 -6.86
C GLU A 33 -6.88 18.04 -5.86
N LEU A 34 -7.95 17.28 -6.11
CA LEU A 34 -8.33 16.15 -5.27
C LEU A 34 -7.28 15.02 -5.33
N SER A 35 -6.76 14.70 -6.51
CA SER A 35 -5.69 13.71 -6.69
C SER A 35 -4.41 14.12 -5.96
N LEU A 36 -3.99 15.38 -6.09
CA LEU A 36 -2.84 15.93 -5.37
C LEU A 36 -3.05 15.92 -3.86
N ARG A 37 -4.24 16.29 -3.37
CA ARG A 37 -4.57 16.24 -1.93
C ARG A 37 -4.56 14.82 -1.39
N LEU A 38 -5.15 13.86 -2.09
CA LEU A 38 -5.14 12.44 -1.70
C LEU A 38 -3.72 11.87 -1.67
N SER A 39 -2.90 12.18 -2.68
CA SER A 39 -1.48 11.82 -2.71
C SER A 39 -0.70 12.43 -1.54
N SER A 40 -0.99 13.70 -1.21
CA SER A 40 -0.36 14.38 -0.07
C SER A 40 -0.77 13.78 1.28
N SER A 41 -2.05 13.40 1.43
CA SER A 41 -2.59 12.79 2.64
C SER A 41 -1.98 11.40 2.85
N PHE A 42 -1.96 10.58 1.79
CA PHE A 42 -1.36 9.25 1.83
C PHE A 42 0.13 9.31 2.18
N SER A 43 0.89 10.23 1.57
CA SER A 43 2.31 10.42 1.89
C SER A 43 2.55 10.80 3.36
N LYS A 44 1.66 11.61 3.96
CA LYS A 44 1.70 11.93 5.40
C LYS A 44 1.39 10.70 6.26
N SER A 45 0.40 9.90 5.91
CA SER A 45 0.10 8.64 6.61
C SER A 45 1.28 7.67 6.57
N LEU A 46 1.96 7.53 5.43
CA LEU A 46 3.17 6.71 5.32
C LEU A 46 4.33 7.26 6.18
N ALA A 47 4.48 8.58 6.26
CA ALA A 47 5.49 9.21 7.13
C ALA A 47 5.19 8.99 8.62
N ASN A 48 3.92 9.02 9.02
CA ASN A 48 3.52 8.73 10.40
C ASN A 48 3.73 7.24 10.73
N LEU A 49 3.35 6.34 9.83
CA LEU A 49 3.53 4.90 10.03
C LEU A 49 5.00 4.55 10.28
N GLN A 50 5.95 5.15 9.53
CA GLN A 50 7.40 4.97 9.77
C GLN A 50 7.84 5.37 11.18
N LYS A 51 7.25 6.44 11.73
CA LYS A 51 7.52 6.87 13.11
C LYS A 51 6.94 5.88 14.12
N GLU A 52 5.72 5.41 13.90
CA GLU A 52 5.03 4.45 14.78
C GLU A 52 5.77 3.11 14.87
N ILE A 53 6.29 2.62 13.74
CA ILE A 53 7.05 1.36 13.69
C ILE A 53 8.54 1.55 14.04
N ASN A 54 8.97 2.79 14.24
CA ASN A 54 10.36 3.17 14.45
C ASN A 54 11.33 2.57 13.40
N TYR A 55 10.93 2.63 12.14
CA TYR A 55 11.72 2.19 10.97
C TYR A 55 11.56 3.21 9.84
N THR A 56 12.70 3.72 9.34
CA THR A 56 12.73 4.66 8.23
C THR A 56 13.13 3.92 6.97
N PHE A 57 12.23 3.89 5.98
CA PHE A 57 12.49 3.21 4.71
C PHE A 57 13.50 3.99 3.86
N ASN A 58 14.48 3.28 3.31
CA ASN A 58 15.34 3.82 2.25
C ASN A 58 14.54 4.02 0.96
N GLY A 59 13.70 3.04 0.62
CA GLY A 59 12.79 3.05 -0.51
C GLY A 59 11.34 3.14 -0.06
N VAL A 60 10.82 4.35 0.18
CA VAL A 60 9.41 4.57 0.59
C VAL A 60 8.39 3.97 -0.39
N GLY A 61 8.79 3.71 -1.65
CA GLY A 61 7.99 2.95 -2.61
C GLY A 61 7.61 1.54 -2.15
N LEU A 62 8.48 0.86 -1.38
CA LEU A 62 8.20 -0.46 -0.81
C LEU A 62 7.08 -0.38 0.24
N LEU A 63 7.15 0.62 1.13
CA LEU A 63 6.09 0.87 2.11
C LEU A 63 4.77 1.24 1.43
N ARG A 64 4.83 2.06 0.37
CA ARG A 64 3.65 2.40 -0.44
C ARG A 64 2.99 1.14 -1.01
N ARG A 65 3.80 0.24 -1.56
CA ARG A 65 3.33 -1.03 -2.14
C ARG A 65 2.76 -1.95 -1.07
N ALA A 66 3.39 -2.05 0.11
CA ALA A 66 2.88 -2.81 1.24
C ALA A 66 1.48 -2.34 1.69
N MET A 67 1.24 -1.03 1.63
CA MET A 67 -0.05 -0.40 1.96
C MET A 67 -1.02 -0.31 0.78
N THR A 68 -0.83 -1.10 -0.28
CA THR A 68 -1.72 -1.15 -1.46
C THR A 68 -2.27 -2.57 -1.63
N HIS A 69 -3.57 -2.74 -1.42
CA HIS A 69 -4.25 -4.03 -1.59
C HIS A 69 -4.44 -4.38 -3.07
N SER A 70 -4.55 -5.67 -3.41
CA SER A 70 -4.71 -6.13 -4.80
C SER A 70 -6.01 -5.68 -5.47
N SER A 71 -7.03 -5.29 -4.70
CA SER A 71 -8.22 -4.67 -5.29
C SER A 71 -7.97 -3.24 -5.77
N TYR A 72 -6.94 -2.56 -5.25
CA TYR A 72 -6.62 -1.18 -5.61
C TYR A 72 -5.72 -1.08 -6.84
N SER A 73 -4.74 -1.98 -6.99
CA SER A 73 -3.76 -1.94 -8.08
C SER A 73 -3.13 -3.30 -8.35
N GLU A 74 -2.63 -3.51 -9.57
CA GLU A 74 -1.74 -4.63 -9.92
C GLU A 74 -0.40 -4.53 -9.18
N GLU A 75 0.10 -3.33 -8.92
CA GLU A 75 1.25 -3.11 -8.04
C GLU A 75 0.82 -3.11 -6.58
N ASN A 76 0.70 -4.32 -6.02
CA ASN A 76 0.13 -4.51 -4.67
C ASN A 76 1.04 -5.30 -3.74
N ASN A 77 0.51 -5.49 -2.54
CA ASN A 77 1.16 -6.05 -1.38
C ASN A 77 1.20 -7.59 -1.33
N LYS A 78 0.59 -8.33 -2.26
CA LYS A 78 0.50 -9.80 -2.14
C LYS A 78 1.86 -10.49 -2.05
N ALA A 79 2.79 -10.15 -2.96
CA ALA A 79 4.12 -10.75 -2.96
C ALA A 79 4.92 -10.41 -1.68
N LEU A 80 4.83 -9.15 -1.23
CA LEU A 80 5.44 -8.72 0.03
C LEU A 80 4.81 -9.42 1.23
N GLY A 81 3.50 -9.67 1.20
CA GLY A 81 2.77 -10.39 2.24
C GLY A 81 3.22 -11.84 2.40
N VAL A 82 3.53 -12.53 1.30
CA VAL A 82 4.08 -13.91 1.34
C VAL A 82 5.44 -13.93 2.04
N LEU A 83 6.35 -13.03 1.65
CA LEU A 83 7.66 -12.92 2.31
C LEU A 83 7.50 -12.54 3.79
N GLY A 84 6.65 -11.55 4.06
CA GLY A 84 6.41 -11.06 5.41
C GLY A 84 5.81 -12.09 6.36
N GLU A 85 4.95 -12.97 5.86
CA GLU A 85 4.46 -14.13 6.63
C GLU A 85 5.63 -15.01 7.08
N SER A 86 6.54 -15.36 6.17
CA SER A 86 7.73 -16.16 6.51
C SER A 86 8.65 -15.45 7.51
N VAL A 87 8.81 -14.13 7.39
CA VAL A 87 9.58 -13.31 8.34
C VAL A 87 8.96 -13.35 9.74
N ILE A 88 7.65 -13.14 9.86
CA ILE A 88 6.93 -13.18 11.14
C ILE A 88 7.07 -14.56 11.79
N GLU A 89 6.80 -15.62 11.02
CA GLU A 89 6.87 -17.00 11.51
C GLU A 89 8.27 -17.35 12.01
N THR A 90 9.30 -17.01 11.24
CA THR A 90 10.71 -17.23 11.60
C THR A 90 11.07 -16.44 12.85
N SER A 91 10.66 -15.17 12.94
CA SER A 91 10.93 -14.33 14.10
C SER A 91 10.29 -14.90 15.37
N VAL A 92 9.05 -15.38 15.30
CA VAL A 92 8.35 -15.98 16.44
C VAL A 92 9.00 -17.29 16.85
N ALA A 93 9.37 -18.13 15.88
CA ALA A 93 10.07 -19.37 16.14
C ALA A 93 11.41 -19.12 16.87
N LEU A 94 12.22 -18.23 16.32
CA LEU A 94 13.53 -17.86 16.85
C LEU A 94 13.43 -17.26 18.26
N GLN A 95 12.50 -16.33 18.49
CA GLN A 95 12.31 -15.73 19.82
C GLN A 95 11.75 -16.72 20.84
N SER A 96 11.02 -17.74 20.42
CA SER A 96 10.48 -18.77 21.32
C SER A 96 11.59 -19.73 21.73
N LEU A 97 12.37 -20.23 20.77
CA LEU A 97 13.52 -21.10 21.03
C LEU A 97 14.65 -20.40 21.80
N ARG A 98 14.85 -19.09 21.61
CA ARG A 98 15.79 -18.30 22.42
C ARG A 98 15.36 -18.18 23.89
N ARG A 99 14.06 -18.22 24.17
CA ARG A 99 13.53 -18.14 25.54
C ARG A 99 13.47 -19.51 26.21
N ASP A 100 13.10 -20.52 25.44
CA ASP A 100 12.97 -21.91 25.88
C ASP A 100 13.36 -22.84 24.73
N VAL A 101 14.54 -23.42 24.82
CA VAL A 101 15.06 -24.36 23.80
C VAL A 101 14.35 -25.71 23.87
N ASP A 102 13.71 -26.03 25.00
CA ASP A 102 13.01 -27.29 25.26
C ASP A 102 11.51 -27.21 24.92
N ILE A 103 11.04 -26.07 24.36
CA ILE A 103 9.65 -25.89 23.91
C ILE A 103 9.22 -27.03 22.98
N SER A 104 8.02 -27.57 23.22
CA SER A 104 7.50 -28.63 22.37
C SER A 104 7.25 -28.13 20.94
N ALA A 105 7.48 -28.97 19.94
CA ALA A 105 7.18 -28.63 18.54
C ALA A 105 5.71 -28.25 18.34
N LYS A 106 4.79 -28.81 19.15
CA LYS A 106 3.36 -28.47 19.12
C LYS A 106 3.14 -27.02 19.57
N ASP A 107 3.71 -26.62 20.69
CA ASP A 107 3.50 -25.28 21.25
C ASP A 107 4.22 -24.22 20.42
N LEU A 108 5.39 -24.56 19.85
CA LEU A 108 6.08 -23.72 18.89
C LEU A 108 5.23 -23.45 17.64
N ASN A 109 4.67 -24.51 17.04
CA ASN A 109 3.80 -24.38 15.86
C ASN A 109 2.51 -23.63 16.16
N LEU A 110 1.95 -23.76 17.37
CA LEU A 110 0.81 -22.98 17.82
C LEU A 110 1.17 -21.49 17.86
N ALA A 111 2.27 -21.12 18.52
CA ALA A 111 2.70 -19.72 18.62
C ALA A 111 2.99 -19.10 17.25
N ILE A 112 3.61 -19.85 16.33
CA ILE A 112 3.85 -19.43 14.94
C ILE A 112 2.52 -19.17 14.23
N SER A 113 1.60 -20.15 14.26
CA SER A 113 0.31 -20.05 13.60
C SER A 113 -0.56 -18.92 14.16
N GLU A 114 -0.54 -18.70 15.47
CA GLU A 114 -1.25 -17.60 16.12
C GLU A 114 -0.72 -16.24 15.68
N ALA A 115 0.59 -16.09 15.46
CA ALA A 115 1.17 -14.82 15.07
C ALA A 115 0.95 -14.47 13.59
N SER A 116 0.96 -15.47 12.71
CA SER A 116 0.92 -15.23 11.26
C SER A 116 -0.50 -15.21 10.71
N LYS A 117 -1.39 -16.14 11.10
CA LYS A 117 -2.71 -16.34 10.45
C LYS A 117 -3.73 -15.24 10.71
N VAL A 118 -4.68 -15.11 9.79
CA VAL A 118 -5.78 -14.13 9.85
C VAL A 118 -6.66 -14.35 11.08
N GLU A 119 -6.91 -15.61 11.43
CA GLU A 119 -7.66 -16.04 12.60
C GLU A 119 -6.87 -15.88 13.92
N GLY A 120 -5.58 -15.55 13.81
CA GLY A 120 -4.67 -15.29 14.92
C GLY A 120 -4.55 -13.80 15.28
N SER A 121 -3.39 -13.40 15.79
CA SER A 121 -3.12 -12.03 16.22
C SER A 121 -2.81 -11.07 15.07
N CYS A 122 -2.52 -11.57 13.88
CA CYS A 122 -2.08 -10.76 12.73
C CYS A 122 -3.02 -9.58 12.41
N ASN A 123 -4.33 -9.83 12.37
CA ASN A 123 -5.31 -8.76 12.15
C ASN A 123 -5.32 -7.75 13.31
N ALA A 124 -5.38 -8.24 14.56
CA ALA A 124 -5.44 -7.39 15.74
C ALA A 124 -4.17 -6.51 15.88
N ASP A 125 -3.00 -7.06 15.57
CA ASP A 125 -1.73 -6.34 15.54
C ASP A 125 -1.73 -5.26 14.45
N GLY A 126 -2.28 -5.55 13.27
CA GLY A 126 -2.46 -4.55 12.20
C GLY A 126 -3.45 -3.44 12.56
N ILE A 127 -4.58 -3.77 13.18
CA ILE A 127 -5.57 -2.78 13.66
C ILE A 127 -4.95 -1.85 14.71
N ARG A 128 -4.14 -2.40 15.62
CA ARG A 128 -3.45 -1.65 16.66
C ARG A 128 -2.39 -0.70 16.11
N LEU A 129 -1.74 -1.07 15.00
CA LEU A 129 -0.88 -0.17 14.23
C LEU A 129 -1.67 0.81 13.34
N GLY A 130 -3.01 0.80 13.39
CA GLY A 130 -3.85 1.71 12.62
C GLY A 130 -3.80 1.47 11.11
N LEU A 131 -3.42 0.27 10.64
CA LEU A 131 -3.22 0.00 9.21
C LEU A 131 -4.50 0.17 8.38
N GLN A 132 -5.68 -0.04 8.97
CA GLN A 132 -6.98 0.23 8.34
C GLN A 132 -7.16 1.69 7.91
N ASN A 133 -6.38 2.62 8.48
CA ASN A 133 -6.40 4.05 8.13
C ASN A 133 -5.35 4.42 7.06
N VAL A 134 -4.50 3.47 6.66
CA VAL A 134 -3.36 3.69 5.75
C VAL A 134 -3.52 2.89 4.45
N VAL A 135 -4.04 1.66 4.55
CA VAL A 135 -4.17 0.74 3.41
C VAL A 135 -5.15 1.30 2.38
N ARG A 136 -4.72 1.26 1.11
CA ARG A 136 -5.54 1.63 -0.04
C ARG A 136 -6.25 0.39 -0.58
N VAL A 137 -7.57 0.50 -0.75
CA VAL A 137 -8.45 -0.52 -1.29
C VAL A 137 -9.41 0.11 -2.33
N ALA A 138 -9.94 -0.67 -3.26
CA ALA A 138 -10.99 -0.19 -4.16
C ALA A 138 -12.30 0.09 -3.40
N THR A 139 -13.18 0.92 -3.98
CA THR A 139 -14.45 1.38 -3.37
C THR A 139 -15.35 0.26 -2.87
N ASN A 140 -15.33 -0.91 -3.51
CA ASN A 140 -16.13 -2.09 -3.16
C ASN A 140 -15.43 -3.08 -2.24
N THR A 141 -14.24 -2.74 -1.73
CA THR A 141 -13.48 -3.60 -0.81
C THR A 141 -13.54 -3.02 0.59
N ASP A 142 -13.92 -3.84 1.56
CA ASP A 142 -13.89 -3.46 2.97
C ASP A 142 -12.45 -3.40 3.49
N VAL A 143 -11.99 -2.19 3.85
CA VAL A 143 -10.64 -1.96 4.41
C VAL A 143 -10.47 -2.56 5.80
N THR A 144 -11.57 -2.79 6.52
CA THR A 144 -11.56 -3.37 7.88
C THR A 144 -11.63 -4.89 7.88
N ALA A 145 -11.80 -5.51 6.71
CA ALA A 145 -11.81 -6.95 6.58
C ALA A 145 -10.50 -7.57 7.15
N PRO A 146 -10.57 -8.61 8.00
CA PRO A 146 -9.39 -9.15 8.67
C PRO A 146 -8.26 -9.57 7.73
N SER A 147 -8.60 -10.09 6.54
CA SER A 147 -7.63 -10.50 5.52
C SER A 147 -6.90 -9.31 4.88
N VAL A 148 -7.56 -8.16 4.74
CA VAL A 148 -6.95 -6.93 4.18
C VAL A 148 -5.92 -6.38 5.16
N VAL A 149 -6.31 -6.24 6.42
CA VAL A 149 -5.45 -5.68 7.48
C VAL A 149 -4.28 -6.63 7.78
N CYS A 150 -4.55 -7.93 7.95
CA CYS A 150 -3.48 -8.91 8.14
C CYS A 150 -2.55 -9.00 6.92
N GLY A 151 -3.09 -8.93 5.70
CA GLY A 151 -2.29 -8.91 4.48
C GLY A 151 -1.34 -7.70 4.42
N ALA A 152 -1.83 -6.51 4.77
CA ALA A 152 -0.99 -5.31 4.86
C ALA A 152 0.04 -5.38 6.00
N PHE A 153 -0.34 -5.94 7.15
CA PHE A 153 0.56 -6.15 8.28
C PHE A 153 1.73 -7.07 7.90
N ARG A 154 1.45 -8.22 7.27
CA ARG A 154 2.50 -9.11 6.74
C ARG A 154 3.36 -8.37 5.71
N ALA A 155 2.72 -7.71 4.75
CA ALA A 155 3.43 -7.01 3.69
C ALA A 155 4.35 -5.88 4.19
N LEU A 156 4.03 -5.25 5.32
CA LEU A 156 4.91 -4.29 5.98
C LEU A 156 6.26 -4.93 6.34
N PHE A 157 6.26 -6.11 6.98
CA PHE A 157 7.50 -6.79 7.35
C PHE A 157 8.22 -7.39 6.15
N GLY A 158 7.49 -7.81 5.11
CA GLY A 158 8.08 -8.17 3.83
C GLY A 158 8.79 -6.98 3.17
N ALA A 159 8.18 -5.79 3.22
CA ALA A 159 8.79 -4.57 2.71
C ALA A 159 10.03 -4.15 3.50
N ILE A 160 10.00 -4.24 4.83
CA ILE A 160 11.17 -3.98 5.69
C ILE A 160 12.31 -4.95 5.34
N ALA A 161 12.00 -6.25 5.18
CA ALA A 161 13.02 -7.24 4.86
C ALA A 161 13.72 -6.95 3.51
N ILE A 162 12.97 -6.50 2.50
CA ILE A 162 13.54 -6.09 1.20
C ILE A 162 14.32 -4.78 1.33
N ASP A 163 13.80 -3.80 2.07
CA ASP A 163 14.42 -2.48 2.21
C ASP A 163 15.72 -2.53 3.02
N ALA A 164 15.79 -3.37 4.04
CA ALA A 164 16.98 -3.63 4.84
C ALA A 164 17.93 -4.67 4.21
N GLY A 165 17.42 -5.50 3.28
CA GLY A 165 18.15 -6.67 2.77
C GLY A 165 18.33 -7.77 3.82
N SER A 166 17.50 -7.79 4.88
CA SER A 166 17.65 -8.67 6.04
C SER A 166 16.29 -9.08 6.64
N SER A 167 16.01 -10.39 6.66
CA SER A 167 14.84 -10.93 7.35
C SER A 167 14.94 -10.80 8.88
N ASP A 168 16.16 -10.83 9.41
CA ASP A 168 16.39 -10.78 10.86
C ASP A 168 16.07 -9.39 11.39
N GLU A 169 16.49 -8.33 10.70
CA GLU A 169 16.18 -6.95 11.06
C GLU A 169 14.67 -6.69 11.03
N ALA A 170 13.98 -7.19 10.00
CA ALA A 170 12.53 -7.12 9.92
C ALA A 170 11.85 -7.86 11.10
N GLY A 171 12.36 -9.02 11.48
CA GLY A 171 11.92 -9.77 12.66
C GLY A 171 12.15 -9.03 13.98
N GLU A 172 13.25 -8.29 14.11
CA GLU A 172 13.50 -7.43 15.27
C GLU A 172 12.51 -6.27 15.37
N VAL A 173 12.19 -5.62 14.24
CA VAL A 173 11.16 -4.57 14.20
C VAL A 173 9.80 -5.15 14.60
N TYR A 174 9.43 -6.32 14.08
CA TYR A 174 8.23 -7.05 14.49
C TYR A 174 8.20 -7.32 16.01
N GLY A 175 9.31 -7.83 16.55
CA GLY A 175 9.46 -8.08 17.99
C GLY A 175 9.26 -6.83 18.84
N LYS A 176 9.87 -5.71 18.44
CA LYS A 176 9.74 -4.40 19.13
C LYS A 176 8.28 -3.91 19.14
N ILE A 177 7.59 -3.98 18.00
CA ILE A 177 6.18 -3.60 17.88
C ILE A 177 5.31 -4.43 18.83
N ARG A 178 5.56 -5.74 18.95
CA ARG A 178 4.83 -6.64 19.86
C ARG A 178 5.20 -6.47 21.33
N ALA A 179 6.44 -6.11 21.64
CA ALA A 179 6.87 -5.83 23.01
C ALA A 179 6.28 -4.50 23.53
N GLY A 180 6.23 -3.48 22.68
CA GLY A 180 5.63 -2.18 22.99
C GLY A 180 4.14 -2.28 23.36
N VAL A 181 3.37 -3.13 22.69
CA VAL A 181 1.96 -3.34 23.06
C VAL A 181 1.79 -4.06 24.39
N ARG A 182 2.62 -5.07 24.71
CA ARG A 182 2.50 -5.76 26.00
C ARG A 182 2.71 -4.80 27.18
N SER A 183 3.58 -3.81 27.01
CA SER A 183 3.81 -2.77 28.02
C SER A 183 2.62 -1.80 28.16
N ALA A 184 1.92 -1.49 27.07
CA ALA A 184 0.76 -0.60 27.09
C ALA A 184 -0.54 -1.26 27.61
N VAL A 185 -0.68 -2.58 27.49
CA VAL A 185 -1.86 -3.34 27.98
C VAL A 185 -1.78 -3.65 29.49
N THR A 186 -0.58 -3.54 30.08
CA THR A 186 -0.34 -3.82 31.50
C THR A 186 -0.35 -2.54 32.37
N MET A 187 -0.65 -1.38 31.78
CA MET A 187 -0.86 -0.09 32.45
C MET A 187 -2.34 0.29 32.43
#